data_AF-A0A831WA20-F1
#
_entry.id   AF-A0A831WA20-F1
#
_cell.length_a   1.000
_cell.length_b   1.000
_cell.length_c   1.000
_cell.angle_alpha   90.00
_cell.angle_beta   90.00
_cell.angle_gamma   90.00
#
_symmetry.space_group_name_H-M   'P 1'
#
loop_
_entity.id
_entity.type
_entity.pdbx_description
1 polymer ?
#
loop_
_entity_poly.entity_id
_entity_poly.type
_entity_poly.pdbx_seq_one_letter_code
_entity_poly.pdbx_strand_id
1 'polypeptide(L)'
;MAQGTLISRSFDITAADFRFTNFGDDDPSVVVSPARIRFSVSFDDSADIDATTTGLVIDSFNLPNYSARYAYNSASDFLVVATNPFANKSCYHPNPYDFCFFVDDVGSSNPVATLFVQTTSKGGVWSARAIRLTWTSRVPEPATLTLMGLGLAGIGYRRHRSMKTA
;
A
#
# COMPACT_ATOMS: atom_id res chain seq x y z
N MET A 1 10.30 16.91 -17.49
CA MET A 1 9.15 16.71 -16.58
C MET A 1 8.79 15.24 -16.69
N ALA A 2 9.00 14.46 -15.63
CA ALA A 2 8.56 13.07 -15.60
C ALA A 2 7.03 13.06 -15.55
N GLN A 3 6.40 12.21 -16.35
CA GLN A 3 4.95 12.06 -16.34
C GLN A 3 4.59 11.12 -15.19
N GLY A 4 3.91 11.65 -14.17
CA GLY A 4 3.42 10.86 -13.04
C GLY A 4 2.45 9.77 -13.48
N THR A 5 2.52 8.63 -12.82
CA THR A 5 1.59 7.53 -12.98
C THR A 5 0.68 7.50 -11.75
N LEU A 6 -0.63 7.41 -12.00
CA LEU A 6 -1.57 7.17 -10.92
C LEU A 6 -1.40 5.75 -10.42
N ILE A 7 -0.89 5.60 -9.20
CA ILE A 7 -0.85 4.34 -8.47
C ILE A 7 -2.24 4.12 -7.84
N SER A 8 -2.80 2.93 -8.01
CA SER A 8 -4.02 2.48 -7.35
C SER A 8 -3.89 1.01 -6.99
N ARG A 9 -3.62 0.73 -5.71
CA ARG A 9 -3.27 -0.62 -5.24
C ARG A 9 -4.01 -0.97 -3.96
N SER A 10 -4.26 -2.25 -3.78
CA SER A 10 -4.72 -2.82 -2.53
C SER A 10 -3.64 -3.74 -1.97
N PHE A 11 -3.37 -3.62 -0.69
CA PHE A 11 -2.36 -4.36 0.06
C PHE A 11 -3.02 -5.12 1.20
N ASP A 12 -2.59 -6.36 1.42
CA ASP A 12 -2.90 -7.16 2.59
C ASP A 12 -1.59 -7.65 3.19
N ILE A 13 -1.33 -7.19 4.43
CA ILE A 13 -0.09 -7.39 5.15
C ILE A 13 -0.38 -8.18 6.42
N THR A 14 0.44 -9.21 6.63
CA THR A 14 0.51 -9.93 7.89
C THR A 14 1.94 -9.87 8.43
N ALA A 15 2.11 -9.37 9.64
CA ALA A 15 3.39 -9.32 10.35
C ALA A 15 3.31 -10.16 11.63
N ALA A 16 4.34 -10.95 11.93
CA ALA A 16 4.37 -11.88 13.05
C ALA A 16 5.80 -12.09 13.58
N ASP A 17 5.91 -12.85 14.67
CA ASP A 17 7.17 -13.12 15.39
C ASP A 17 7.87 -11.81 15.77
N PHE A 18 7.16 -10.96 16.50
CA PHE A 18 7.70 -9.69 16.97
C PHE A 18 8.80 -9.92 18.00
N ARG A 19 9.91 -9.20 17.84
CA ARG A 19 11.04 -9.20 18.76
C ARG A 19 11.33 -7.79 19.23
N PHE A 20 11.54 -7.65 20.53
CA PHE A 20 12.02 -6.43 21.14
C PHE A 20 13.37 -6.03 20.54
N THR A 21 13.53 -4.75 20.18
CA THR A 21 14.74 -4.24 19.53
C THR A 21 15.71 -3.57 20.51
N ASN A 22 15.61 -3.87 21.81
CA ASN A 22 16.44 -3.30 22.88
C ASN A 22 16.30 -1.79 23.06
N PHE A 23 15.15 -1.21 22.73
CA PHE A 23 14.85 0.20 22.93
C PHE A 23 13.51 0.38 23.63
N GLY A 24 13.49 1.07 24.76
CA GLY A 24 12.28 1.34 25.55
C GLY A 24 11.86 0.19 26.48
N ASP A 25 10.55 0.01 26.65
CA ASP A 25 9.92 -0.99 27.52
C ASP A 25 9.69 -2.32 26.79
N ASP A 26 10.00 -3.43 27.44
CA ASP A 26 9.96 -4.78 26.87
C ASP A 26 8.68 -5.55 27.23
N ASP A 27 7.59 -4.85 27.56
CA ASP A 27 6.30 -5.50 27.81
C ASP A 27 5.65 -5.97 26.49
N PRO A 28 5.50 -7.28 26.26
CA PRO A 28 4.87 -7.80 25.05
C PRO A 28 3.33 -7.68 25.08
N SER A 29 2.72 -7.33 26.22
CA SER A 29 1.26 -7.38 26.40
C SER A 29 0.48 -6.46 25.46
N VAL A 30 1.16 -5.43 24.93
CA VAL A 30 0.59 -4.44 24.01
C VAL A 30 0.90 -4.75 22.53
N VAL A 31 1.70 -5.77 22.25
CA VAL A 31 2.14 -6.11 20.89
C VAL A 31 1.18 -7.14 20.30
N VAL A 32 0.53 -6.78 19.20
CA VAL A 32 -0.39 -7.69 18.51
C VAL A 32 0.41 -8.57 17.54
N SER A 33 0.32 -9.88 17.69
CA SER A 33 0.98 -10.86 16.81
C SER A 33 0.04 -12.05 16.54
N PRO A 34 -0.39 -12.32 15.29
CA PRO A 34 -0.04 -11.58 14.08
C PRO A 34 -0.76 -10.22 13.98
N ALA A 35 -0.02 -9.18 13.59
CA ALA A 35 -0.56 -7.91 13.14
C ALA A 35 -1.06 -8.05 11.70
N ARG A 36 -2.25 -7.53 11.42
CA ARG A 36 -2.90 -7.60 10.10
C ARG A 36 -3.46 -6.25 9.71
N ILE A 37 -3.11 -5.80 8.52
CA ILE A 37 -3.69 -4.61 7.91
C ILE A 37 -3.99 -4.90 6.45
N ARG A 38 -5.22 -4.56 6.05
CA ARG A 38 -5.64 -4.55 4.66
C ARG A 38 -6.11 -3.16 4.33
N PHE A 39 -5.52 -2.57 3.30
CA PHE A 39 -5.84 -1.23 2.86
C PHE A 39 -5.70 -1.09 1.35
N SER A 40 -6.27 -0.04 0.81
CA SER A 40 -5.97 0.42 -0.54
C SER A 40 -5.49 1.86 -0.51
N VAL A 41 -4.60 2.20 -1.43
CA VAL A 41 -4.04 3.54 -1.55
C VAL A 41 -4.05 3.95 -3.02
N SER A 42 -4.36 5.22 -3.28
CA SER A 42 -4.23 5.81 -4.60
C SER A 42 -3.60 7.19 -4.54
N PHE A 43 -2.55 7.40 -5.35
CA PHE A 43 -1.80 8.64 -5.41
C PHE A 43 -1.04 8.77 -6.73
N ASP A 44 -0.62 10.00 -7.05
CA ASP A 44 0.28 10.30 -8.17
C ASP A 44 1.74 10.18 -7.68
N ASP A 45 2.53 9.34 -8.34
CA ASP A 45 3.91 9.04 -7.96
C ASP A 45 4.95 10.06 -8.46
N SER A 46 4.55 11.15 -9.10
CA SER A 46 5.47 12.16 -9.65
C SER A 46 6.19 13.02 -8.61
N ALA A 47 5.74 13.03 -7.36
CA ALA A 47 6.28 13.86 -6.29
C ALA A 47 6.23 13.15 -4.94
N ASP A 48 7.03 13.64 -4.00
CA ASP A 48 6.94 13.22 -2.60
C ASP A 48 5.57 13.62 -2.03
N ILE A 49 5.05 12.76 -1.15
CA ILE A 49 3.79 12.97 -0.45
C ILE A 49 4.06 12.96 1.06
N ASP A 50 3.79 14.09 1.70
CA ASP A 50 3.80 14.20 3.15
C ASP A 50 2.64 13.42 3.79
N ALA A 51 2.74 13.20 5.11
CA ALA A 51 1.79 12.42 5.87
C ALA A 51 0.32 12.81 5.60
N THR A 52 -0.46 11.90 5.04
CA THR A 52 -1.86 12.14 4.66
C THR A 52 -2.72 10.89 4.76
N THR A 53 -4.04 11.07 4.70
CA THR A 53 -5.04 10.01 4.55
C THR A 53 -5.75 10.07 3.19
N THR A 54 -5.46 11.08 2.36
CA THR A 54 -6.10 11.26 1.06
C THR A 54 -5.82 10.07 0.16
N GLY A 55 -6.87 9.38 -0.31
CA GLY A 55 -6.71 8.20 -1.17
C GLY A 55 -6.35 6.92 -0.44
N LEU A 56 -6.18 6.95 0.89
CA LEU A 56 -6.03 5.76 1.75
C LEU A 56 -7.40 5.28 2.23
N VAL A 57 -7.69 4.00 2.04
CA VAL A 57 -8.89 3.33 2.54
C VAL A 57 -8.45 2.08 3.30
N ILE A 58 -8.82 1.97 4.57
CA ILE A 58 -8.51 0.82 5.42
C ILE A 58 -9.71 -0.13 5.39
N ASP A 59 -9.51 -1.34 4.85
CA ASP A 59 -10.56 -2.38 4.78
C ASP A 59 -10.65 -3.17 6.10
N SER A 60 -9.49 -3.51 6.68
CA SER A 60 -9.41 -4.23 7.95
C SER A 60 -8.12 -3.91 8.67
N PHE A 61 -8.18 -3.76 9.99
CA PHE A 61 -7.01 -3.46 10.81
C PHE A 61 -7.23 -3.98 12.24
N ASN A 62 -6.29 -4.78 12.75
CA ASN A 62 -6.42 -5.41 14.07
C ASN A 62 -5.54 -4.77 15.15
N LEU A 63 -4.83 -3.68 14.84
CA LEU A 63 -4.09 -2.92 15.83
C LEU A 63 -5.03 -1.89 16.49
N PRO A 64 -5.27 -1.97 17.81
CA PRO A 64 -6.20 -1.08 18.48
C PRO A 64 -5.62 0.34 18.65
N ASN A 65 -6.45 1.37 18.47
CA ASN A 65 -6.13 2.77 18.76
C ASN A 65 -5.09 3.45 17.86
N TYR A 66 -4.75 2.86 16.71
CA TYR A 66 -3.85 3.49 15.75
C TYR A 66 -4.62 4.17 14.61
N SER A 67 -4.25 5.40 14.30
CA SER A 67 -4.81 6.16 13.16
C SER A 67 -3.84 6.10 11.99
N ALA A 68 -4.02 5.14 11.08
CA ALA A 68 -3.10 4.96 9.96
C ALA A 68 -3.18 6.13 8.97
N ARG A 69 -2.00 6.60 8.58
CA ARG A 69 -1.73 7.58 7.52
C ARG A 69 -0.65 6.99 6.62
N TYR A 70 -0.42 7.60 5.47
CA TYR A 70 0.73 7.25 4.64
C TYR A 70 1.56 8.46 4.21
N ALA A 71 2.80 8.21 3.84
CA ALA A 71 3.69 9.14 3.16
C ALA A 71 4.40 8.38 2.03
N TYR A 72 4.82 9.08 0.98
CA TYR A 72 5.48 8.49 -0.18
C TYR A 72 6.70 9.30 -0.58
N ASN A 73 7.77 8.62 -1.00
CA ASN A 73 8.96 9.24 -1.58
C ASN A 73 9.16 8.78 -3.02
N SER A 74 9.10 9.73 -3.95
CA SER A 74 9.17 9.45 -5.38
C SER A 74 10.58 9.09 -5.83
N ALA A 75 11.62 9.62 -5.17
CA ALA A 75 13.01 9.34 -5.52
C ALA A 75 13.42 7.88 -5.26
N SER A 76 12.73 7.19 -4.34
CA SER A 76 13.05 5.81 -3.95
C SER A 76 11.87 4.84 -4.04
N ASP A 77 10.76 5.26 -4.67
CA ASP A 77 9.52 4.47 -4.83
C ASP A 77 9.06 3.80 -3.51
N PHE A 78 9.04 4.60 -2.45
CA PHE A 78 8.93 4.10 -1.08
C PHE A 78 7.68 4.62 -0.39
N LEU A 79 6.83 3.70 0.06
CA LEU A 79 5.60 3.99 0.78
C LEU A 79 5.74 3.64 2.27
N VAL A 80 5.42 4.59 3.13
CA VAL A 80 5.29 4.39 4.58
C VAL A 80 3.83 4.41 4.96
N VAL A 81 3.38 3.42 5.74
CA VAL A 81 2.08 3.45 6.41
C VAL A 81 2.31 3.35 7.91
N ALA A 82 1.88 4.36 8.65
CA ALA A 82 2.17 4.49 10.08
C ALA A 82 1.15 5.42 10.75
N THR A 83 1.20 5.56 12.08
CA THR A 83 0.44 6.64 12.75
C THR A 83 1.04 8.01 12.42
N ASN A 84 2.38 8.08 12.35
CA ASN A 84 3.15 9.28 12.02
C ASN A 84 4.18 8.99 10.92
N PRO A 85 3.76 8.82 9.65
CA PRO A 85 4.64 8.48 8.56
C PRO A 85 5.48 9.69 8.12
N PHE A 86 6.69 9.45 7.64
CA PHE A 86 7.56 10.47 7.06
C PHE A 86 8.15 9.97 5.74
N ALA A 87 8.13 10.80 4.70
CA ALA A 87 8.58 10.39 3.37
C ALA A 87 10.08 10.01 3.33
N ASN A 88 10.91 10.48 4.26
CA ASN A 88 12.35 10.19 4.31
C ASN A 88 12.72 8.80 4.86
N LYS A 89 11.90 7.78 4.60
CA LYS A 89 12.09 6.39 5.06
C LYS A 89 12.03 6.22 6.58
N SER A 90 11.19 7.00 7.24
CA SER A 90 11.12 6.97 8.69
C SER A 90 9.69 6.98 9.20
N CYS A 91 9.54 6.41 10.38
CA CYS A 91 8.42 6.67 11.27
C CYS A 91 9.01 7.29 12.51
N TYR A 92 8.40 8.36 12.99
CA TYR A 92 8.91 9.08 14.14
C TYR A 92 8.90 8.17 15.39
N HIS A 93 10.06 7.69 15.85
CA HIS A 93 10.22 6.97 17.11
C HIS A 93 10.46 7.97 18.27
N PRO A 94 9.95 7.77 19.51
CA PRO A 94 9.07 6.72 20.03
C PRO A 94 7.77 7.32 20.61
N ASN A 95 6.79 7.62 19.77
CA ASN A 95 5.48 7.97 20.31
C ASN A 95 4.85 6.71 20.96
N PRO A 96 4.25 6.84 22.16
CA PRO A 96 3.42 5.79 22.73
C PRO A 96 2.34 5.35 21.75
N TYR A 97 2.16 4.05 21.59
CA TYR A 97 1.14 3.49 20.70
C TYR A 97 1.27 3.97 19.25
N ASP A 98 2.44 3.75 18.66
CA ASP A 98 2.69 3.92 17.23
C ASP A 98 2.95 2.57 16.53
N PHE A 99 2.69 2.51 15.23
CA PHE A 99 3.05 1.41 14.37
C PHE A 99 3.64 1.98 13.09
N CYS A 100 4.48 1.20 12.44
CA CYS A 100 5.13 1.63 11.23
C CYS A 100 5.39 0.46 10.31
N PHE A 101 5.11 0.67 9.04
CA PHE A 101 5.23 -0.33 8.01
C PHE A 101 5.76 0.30 6.71
N PHE A 102 6.70 -0.39 6.06
CA PHE A 102 7.38 0.07 4.85
C PHE A 102 7.09 -0.85 3.68
N VAL A 103 6.83 -0.24 2.52
CA VAL A 103 6.76 -0.90 1.22
C VAL A 103 7.75 -0.23 0.27
N ASP A 104 8.69 -1.02 -0.22
CA ASP A 104 9.62 -0.65 -1.27
C ASP A 104 9.00 -1.01 -2.63
N ASP A 105 9.42 -0.28 -3.66
CA ASP A 105 9.06 -0.49 -5.06
C ASP A 105 7.52 -0.53 -5.27
N VAL A 106 6.80 0.41 -4.64
CA VAL A 106 5.33 0.44 -4.62
C VAL A 106 4.72 0.62 -6.02
N GLY A 107 5.40 1.34 -6.91
CA GLY A 107 5.03 1.51 -8.31
C GLY A 107 5.31 0.27 -9.17
N SER A 108 6.15 -0.65 -8.72
CA SER A 108 6.63 -1.80 -9.50
C SER A 108 5.63 -2.97 -9.60
N SER A 109 5.93 -3.97 -10.43
CA SER A 109 5.17 -5.22 -10.47
C SER A 109 5.45 -6.16 -9.30
N ASN A 110 6.33 -5.80 -8.35
CA ASN A 110 6.65 -6.65 -7.21
C ASN A 110 7.04 -5.79 -5.98
N PRO A 111 6.09 -5.04 -5.39
CA PRO A 111 6.34 -4.32 -4.15
C PRO A 111 6.75 -5.28 -3.02
N VAL A 112 7.64 -4.82 -2.14
CA VAL A 112 8.20 -5.61 -1.04
C VAL A 112 7.99 -4.92 0.28
N ALA A 113 7.47 -5.65 1.26
CA ALA A 113 7.41 -5.18 2.63
C ALA A 113 8.74 -5.39 3.33
N THR A 114 9.38 -4.31 3.80
CA THR A 114 10.75 -4.38 4.37
C THR A 114 10.80 -4.22 5.89
N LEU A 115 9.79 -3.58 6.49
CA LEU A 115 9.74 -3.37 7.93
C LEU A 115 8.29 -3.38 8.43
N PHE A 116 8.10 -3.95 9.61
CA PHE A 116 6.91 -3.72 10.43
C PHE A 116 7.33 -3.59 11.89
N VAL A 117 6.99 -2.48 12.53
CA VAL A 117 7.25 -2.24 13.96
C VAL A 117 5.99 -1.77 14.68
N GLN A 118 5.91 -2.11 15.96
CA GLN A 118 4.93 -1.59 16.92
C GLN A 118 5.69 -0.97 18.09
N THR A 119 5.15 0.11 18.65
CA THR A 119 5.68 0.73 19.87
C THR A 119 4.73 0.53 21.05
N THR A 120 5.30 0.27 22.23
CA THR A 120 4.56 0.18 23.48
C THR A 120 4.21 1.57 24.03
N SER A 121 3.39 1.62 25.07
CA SER A 121 2.99 2.85 25.76
C SER A 121 4.16 3.67 26.33
N LYS A 122 5.32 3.04 26.54
CA LYS A 122 6.54 3.67 27.04
C LYS A 122 7.65 3.73 25.98
N GLY A 123 7.29 3.60 24.70
CA GLY A 123 8.23 3.72 23.58
C GLY A 123 9.07 2.47 23.32
N GLY A 124 8.71 1.33 23.90
CA GLY A 124 9.30 0.03 23.60
C GLY A 124 9.12 -0.37 22.15
N VAL A 125 10.19 -0.64 21.40
CA VAL A 125 10.09 -0.96 19.97
C VAL A 125 10.16 -2.45 19.73
N TRP A 126 9.16 -2.96 19.00
CA TRP A 126 9.03 -4.36 18.62
C TRP A 126 8.99 -4.50 17.12
N SER A 127 9.89 -5.28 16.55
CA SER A 127 10.01 -5.50 15.10
C SER A 127 9.59 -6.91 14.71
N ALA A 128 8.75 -7.02 13.69
CA ALA A 128 8.35 -8.31 13.14
C ALA A 128 9.52 -9.01 12.45
N ARG A 129 9.67 -10.32 12.68
CA ARG A 129 10.64 -11.16 11.96
C ARG A 129 10.06 -11.84 10.74
N ALA A 130 8.74 -11.95 10.67
CA ALA A 130 8.04 -12.50 9.53
C ALA A 130 7.03 -11.48 9.01
N ILE A 131 7.21 -11.04 7.76
CA ILE A 131 6.28 -10.13 7.08
C ILE A 131 5.85 -10.79 5.78
N ARG A 132 4.54 -10.81 5.55
CA ARG A 132 3.93 -11.25 4.30
C ARG A 132 3.15 -10.10 3.71
N LEU A 133 3.43 -9.79 2.44
CA LEU A 133 2.73 -8.79 1.65
C LEU A 133 2.07 -9.48 0.48
N THR A 134 0.77 -9.26 0.32
CA THR A 134 0.06 -9.55 -0.92
C THR A 134 -0.55 -8.26 -1.44
N TRP A 135 -0.63 -8.13 -2.77
CA TRP A 135 -1.11 -6.91 -3.37
C TRP A 135 -1.86 -7.20 -4.67
N THR A 136 -2.76 -6.29 -5.02
CA THR A 136 -3.47 -6.30 -6.29
C THR A 136 -3.47 -4.89 -6.87
N SER A 137 -3.12 -4.77 -8.15
CA SER A 137 -3.24 -3.53 -8.89
C SER A 137 -4.63 -3.42 -9.51
N ARG A 138 -5.26 -2.25 -9.41
CA ARG A 138 -6.48 -1.91 -10.17
C ARG A 138 -6.13 -1.17 -11.44
N VAL A 139 -5.20 -1.68 -12.25
CA VAL A 139 -4.99 -1.15 -13.60
C VAL A 139 -6.08 -1.74 -14.50
N PRO A 140 -6.96 -0.94 -15.13
CA PRO A 140 -7.84 -1.44 -16.18
C PRO A 140 -6.96 -1.96 -17.31
N GLU A 141 -6.98 -3.27 -17.56
CA GLU A 141 -6.18 -3.84 -18.65
C GLU A 141 -6.62 -3.21 -19.99
N PRO A 142 -5.73 -2.50 -20.71
CA PRO A 142 -6.06 -1.87 -22.00
C PRO A 142 -6.52 -2.89 -23.05
N ALA A 143 -6.12 -4.15 -22.88
CA ALA A 143 -6.46 -5.24 -23.78
C ALA A 143 -7.96 -5.55 -23.80
N THR A 144 -8.67 -5.41 -22.68
CA THR A 144 -10.11 -5.73 -22.60
C THR A 144 -10.94 -4.71 -23.38
N LEU A 145 -10.58 -3.42 -23.29
CA LEU A 145 -11.21 -2.36 -24.08
C LEU A 145 -10.88 -2.50 -25.58
N THR A 146 -9.65 -2.90 -25.91
CA THR A 146 -9.24 -3.09 -27.30
C THR A 146 -9.93 -4.30 -27.94
N LEU A 147 -10.07 -5.42 -27.22
CA LEU A 147 -10.83 -6.60 -27.66
C LEU A 147 -12.33 -6.30 -27.81
N MET A 148 -12.91 -5.54 -26.89
CA MET A 148 -14.31 -5.12 -26.98
C MET A 148 -14.54 -4.18 -28.16
N GLY A 149 -13.62 -3.23 -28.40
CA GLY A 149 -13.64 -2.33 -29.56
C GLY A 149 -13.52 -3.07 -30.89
N LEU A 150 -12.60 -4.03 -31.01
CA LEU A 150 -12.44 -4.86 -32.20
C LEU A 150 -13.65 -5.77 -32.45
N GLY A 151 -14.23 -6.35 -31.38
CA GLY A 151 -15.43 -7.18 -31.48
C GLY A 151 -16.64 -6.41 -32.02
N LEU A 152 -16.86 -5.19 -31.53
CA LEU A 152 -17.96 -4.33 -31.99
C LEU A 152 -17.73 -3.81 -33.42
N ALA A 153 -16.49 -3.43 -33.76
CA ALA A 153 -16.14 -3.04 -35.13
C ALA A 153 -16.36 -4.18 -36.13
N GLY A 154 -16.01 -5.42 -35.76
CA GLY A 154 -16.23 -6.61 -36.58
C GLY A 154 -17.71 -6.91 -36.82
N ILE A 155 -18.56 -6.78 -35.79
CA ILE A 155 -20.01 -6.98 -35.91
C ILE A 155 -20.66 -5.88 -36.76
N GLY A 156 -20.25 -4.63 -36.56
CA GLY A 156 -20.74 -3.49 -37.35
C GLY A 156 -20.41 -3.62 -38.84
N TYR A 157 -19.18 -4.01 -39.18
CA TYR A 157 -18.75 -4.18 -40.57
C TYR A 157 -19.51 -5.32 -41.29
N ARG A 158 -19.84 -6.39 -40.56
CA ARG A 158 -20.60 -7.53 -41.10
C ARG A 158 -22.06 -7.16 -41.42
N ARG A 159 -22.71 -6.37 -40.56
CA ARG A 159 -24.07 -5.84 -40.82
C ARG A 159 -24.10 -4.85 -41.99
N HIS A 160 -23.09 -4.00 -42.12
CA HIS A 160 -23.06 -2.99 -43.18
C HIS A 160 -22.88 -3.59 -44.58
N ARG A 161 -22.21 -4.75 -44.71
CA ARG A 161 -22.13 -5.47 -45.99
C ARG A 161 -23.45 -6.16 -46.39
N SER A 162 -24.22 -6.65 -45.41
CA SER A 162 -25.49 -7.33 -45.66
C SER A 162 -26.60 -6.40 -46.20
N MET A 163 -26.51 -5.09 -45.95
CA MET A 163 -27.51 -4.11 -46.43
C MET A 163 -27.23 -3.55 -47.83
N LYS A 164 -26.03 -3.77 -48.40
CA LYS A 164 -25.69 -3.30 -49.75
C LYS A 164 -25.98 -4.34 -50.85
N THR A 165 -26.61 -5.45 -50.50
CA THR A 165 -26.92 -6.57 -51.42
C THR A 165 -28.43 -6.85 -51.56
N ALA A 166 -29.28 -5.92 -51.11
CA ALA A 166 -30.72 -5.94 -51.35
C ALA A 166 -31.12 -4.84 -52.34
#